data_AF-A0A7X7F429-F1
#
_entry.id   AF-A0A7X7F429-F1
#
_cell.length_a   1.000
_cell.length_b   1.000
_cell.length_c   1.000
_cell.angle_alpha   90.00
_cell.angle_beta   90.00
_cell.angle_gamma   90.00
#
_symmetry.space_group_name_H-M   'P 1'
#
loop_
_entity.id
_entity.type
_entity.pdbx_description
1 polymer ?
#
loop_
_entity_poly.entity_id
_entity_poly.type
_entity_poly.pdbx_seq_one_letter_code
_entity_poly.pdbx_strand_id
1 'polypeptide(L)' 'MFDERLLDILVCPETQMRLAPADSDLLDSLNRAIAGGLVTNTGGRAVTEPLAAALVREDRK' A
#
# COMPACT_ATOMS: atom_id res chain seq x y z
N MET A 1 -3.54 -8.00 11.87
CA MET A 1 -2.37 -7.40 12.54
C MET A 1 -1.14 -7.95 11.84
N PHE A 2 -0.28 -7.08 11.31
CA PHE A 2 0.98 -7.51 10.66
C PHE A 2 1.96 -7.99 11.72
N ASP A 3 2.67 -9.09 11.47
CA ASP A 3 3.79 -9.52 12.34
C ASP A 3 4.99 -8.63 12.01
N GLU A 4 5.48 -7.91 13.03
CA GLU A 4 6.61 -6.98 12.90
C GLU A 4 7.87 -7.68 12.37
N ARG A 5 8.05 -8.97 12.69
CA ARG A 5 9.21 -9.76 12.22
C ARG A 5 9.15 -10.05 10.72
N LEU A 6 7.96 -10.11 10.13
CA LEU A 6 7.82 -10.24 8.67
C LEU A 6 8.16 -8.93 7.97
N LEU A 7 7.82 -7.79 8.58
CA LEU A 7 8.16 -6.48 8.03
C LEU A 7 9.67 -6.24 8.02
N ASP A 8 10.42 -6.77 8.99
CA ASP A 8 11.88 -6.68 9.00
C ASP A 8 12.57 -7.46 7.86
N ILE A 9 11.87 -8.42 7.24
CA ILE A 9 12.37 -9.19 6.09
C ILE A 9 11.88 -8.57 4.76
N LEU A 10 10.81 -7.77 4.80
CA LEU A 10 10.18 -7.19 3.62
C LEU A 10 10.71 -5.79 3.30
N VAL A 11 11.13 -5.59 2.05
CA VAL A 11 11.53 -4.29 1.49
C VAL A 11 10.84 -4.03 0.17
N CYS A 12 10.78 -2.77 -0.26
CA CYS A 12 10.35 -2.43 -1.61
C CYS A 12 11.31 -3.09 -2.64
N PRO A 13 10.81 -3.86 -3.63
CA PRO A 13 11.66 -4.59 -4.58
C PRO A 13 12.49 -3.67 -5.48
N GLU A 14 12.06 -2.43 -5.70
CA GLU A 14 12.74 -1.48 -6.59
C GLU A 14 13.77 -0.62 -5.85
N THR A 15 13.46 -0.22 -4.62
CA THR A 15 14.24 0.79 -3.89
C THR A 15 14.94 0.27 -2.64
N GLN A 16 14.65 -0.99 -2.25
CA GLN A 16 15.10 -1.61 -1.00
C GLN A 16 14.72 -0.82 0.27
N MET A 17 13.77 0.13 0.15
CA MET A 17 13.27 0.89 1.29
C MET A 17 12.43 0.03 2.22
N ARG A 18 12.47 0.38 3.51
CA ARG A 18 11.60 -0.22 4.52
C ARG A 18 10.13 0.07 4.23
N LEU A 19 9.30 -0.86 4.64
CA LEU A 19 7.85 -0.79 4.52
C LEU A 19 7.23 -0.63 5.91
N ALA A 20 6.20 0.20 6.00
CA ALA A 20 5.41 0.40 7.21
C ALA A 20 3.92 0.12 6.91
N PRO A 21 3.11 -0.29 7.90
CA PRO A 21 1.67 -0.38 7.73
C PRO A 21 1.06 0.98 7.36
N ALA A 22 0.13 1.00 6.40
CA ALA A 22 -0.70 2.17 6.13
C ALA A 22 -1.62 2.44 7.34
N ASP A 23 -1.76 3.72 7.70
CA ASP A 23 -2.76 4.14 8.68
C ASP A 23 -4.19 4.07 8.09
N SER A 24 -5.19 4.17 8.97
CA SER A 24 -6.61 4.08 8.59
C SER A 24 -7.02 5.20 7.63
N ASP A 25 -6.51 6.42 7.84
CA ASP A 25 -6.88 7.59 7.05
C ASP A 25 -6.42 7.45 5.60
N LEU A 26 -5.19 6.94 5.42
CA LEU A 26 -4.63 6.62 4.12
C LEU A 26 -5.38 5.46 3.45
N LEU A 27 -5.69 4.40 4.20
CA LEU A 27 -6.43 3.24 3.68
C LEU A 27 -7.83 3.67 3.18
N ASP A 28 -8.52 4.50 3.96
CA ASP A 28 -9.83 5.04 3.61
C ASP A 28 -9.77 5.96 2.39
N SER A 29 -8.74 6.82 2.31
CA SER A 29 -8.52 7.68 1.15
C SER A 29 -8.25 6.85 -0.11
N LEU A 30 -7.43 5.80 0.01
CA LEU A 30 -7.09 4.92 -1.10
C LEU A 30 -8.31 4.12 -1.56
N ASN A 31 -9.11 3.60 -0.64
CA ASN A 31 -10.34 2.88 -0.97
C ASN A 31 -11.38 3.77 -1.64
N ARG A 32 -11.49 5.04 -1.25
CA ARG A 32 -12.32 6.02 -1.99
C ARG A 32 -11.81 6.25 -3.41
N ALA A 33 -10.50 6.36 -3.60
CA ALA A 33 -9.89 6.54 -4.91
C ALA A 33 -10.06 5.30 -5.82
N ILE A 34 -9.94 4.10 -5.24
CA ILE A 34 -10.22 2.80 -5.91
C ILE A 34 -11.67 2.75 -6.36
N ALA A 35 -12.62 3.07 -5.48
CA ALA A 35 -14.05 3.11 -5.82
C ALA A 35 -14.36 4.14 -6.93
N GLY A 36 -13.60 5.24 -6.98
CA GLY A 36 -13.67 6.24 -8.05
C GLY A 36 -12.96 5.84 -9.36
N GLY A 37 -12.29 4.69 -9.42
CA GLY A 37 -11.53 4.25 -10.59
C GLY A 37 -10.27 5.08 -10.87
N LEU A 38 -9.74 5.79 -9.87
CA LEU A 38 -8.61 6.71 -10.01
C LEU A 38 -7.25 6.05 -9.72
N VAL A 39 -7.25 4.78 -9.31
CA VAL A 39 -6.03 4.07 -8.88
C VAL A 39 -5.65 3.00 -9.91
N THR A 40 -4.41 3.07 -10.37
CA THR A 40 -3.78 2.06 -11.21
C THR A 40 -2.56 1.48 -10.53
N ASN A 41 -2.27 0.22 -10.78
CA ASN A 41 -1.01 -0.38 -10.36
C ASN A 41 0.12 -0.01 -11.32
N THR A 42 1.37 -0.35 -10.97
CA THR A 42 2.56 -0.10 -11.80
C THR A 42 2.51 -0.78 -13.17
N GLY A 43 1.69 -1.82 -13.34
CA GLY A 43 1.41 -2.47 -14.61
C GLY A 43 0.29 -1.80 -15.44
N GLY A 44 -0.21 -0.63 -15.01
CA GLY A 44 -1.24 0.13 -15.72
C GLY A 44 -2.66 -0.43 -15.60
N ARG A 45 -2.90 -1.44 -14.75
CA ARG A 45 -4.24 -1.99 -14.52
C ARG A 45 -4.96 -1.23 -13.43
N ALA A 46 -6.24 -0.94 -13.64
CA ALA A 46 -7.09 -0.34 -12.62
C ALA A 46 -7.21 -1.28 -11.40
N VAL A 47 -7.07 -0.71 -10.21
CA VAL A 47 -7.38 -1.40 -8.96
C VAL A 47 -8.87 -1.21 -8.69
N THR A 48 -9.60 -2.31 -8.54
CA THR A 48 -11.07 -2.31 -8.39
C THR A 48 -11.54 -2.85 -7.05
N GLU A 49 -10.68 -3.57 -6.34
CA GLU A 49 -10.99 -4.19 -5.06
C GLU A 49 -10.53 -3.31 -3.90
N PRO A 50 -11.36 -3.10 -2.86
CA PRO A 50 -10.94 -2.37 -1.68
C PRO A 50 -9.87 -3.14 -0.92
N LEU A 51 -8.97 -2.39 -0.31
CA LEU A 51 -7.85 -2.90 0.47
C LEU A 51 -8.26 -2.98 1.94
N ALA A 52 -8.11 -4.17 2.53
CA ALA A 52 -8.28 -4.37 3.97
C ALA A 52 -7.04 -3.92 4.77
N ALA A 53 -5.87 -3.93 4.14
CA ALA A 53 -4.62 -3.45 4.69
C ALA A 53 -3.64 -3.13 3.56
N ALA A 54 -2.67 -2.26 3.83
CA ALA A 54 -1.62 -1.91 2.87
C ALA A 54 -0.29 -1.65 3.59
N LEU A 55 0.80 -1.79 2.85
CA LEU A 55 2.14 -1.36 3.27
C LEU A 55 2.56 -0.16 2.43
N VAL A 56 3.17 0.81 3.08
CA VAL A 56 3.70 2.04 2.47
C VAL A 56 5.20 2.09 2.62
N ARG A 57 5.87 2.65 1.62
CA ARG A 57 7.29 2.98 1.71
C ARG A 57 7.50 4.09 2.74
N GLU A 58 8.65 4.07 3.39
CA GLU A 58 9.00 5.06 4.41
C GLU A 58 8.99 6.52 3.88
N ASP A 59 9.23 6.71 2.58
CA ASP A 59 9.17 8.02 1.92
C ASP A 59 7.75 8.49 1.56
N ARG A 60 6.72 7.66 1.81
CA ARG A 60 5.30 7.90 1.52
C ARG A 60 5.02 8.29 0.06
N LYS A 61 5.80 7.73 -0.87
CA LYS A 61 5.63 7.90 -2.32
C LYS A 61 5.26 6.61 -3.03
#